data_AF-A0A7X2D4Y2-F1
#
_entry.id   AF-A0A7X2D4Y2-F1
#
_cell.length_a   1.000
_cell.length_b   1.000
_cell.length_c   1.000
_cell.angle_alpha   90.00
_cell.angle_beta   90.00
_cell.angle_gamma   90.00
#
_symmetry.space_group_name_H-M   'P 1'
#
loop_
_entity.id
_entity.type
_entity.pdbx_description
1 polymer ?
#
loop_
_entity_poly.entity_id
_entity_poly.type
_entity_poly.pdbx_seq_one_letter_code
_entity_poly.pdbx_strand_id
1 'polypeptide(L)'
;MAKEGVISVCGFLIHISHYDPTWCKVKSREKPFDLDLGLEIIDTMSEVGLNLLVIDCADGVRYKSHPELARKYTVPMTHLEELVNRAQEKDIEVVPKLNFSQSRHHQHNDWFRPHNDLFDNDNYWRIAFEIIDEIIQVCRPRRYFHIGMDEDHDRAHSQYIEAILKLQSGLKERGLRTIIWNDSSHGGKMLVHAEKSLVAEKKIPKDIVQVLWDYSNVQPKIIRRLIKEGFQVWGAPGPNAEKVLKWREAILHYGGKGLLLTMWIPCSLSNRSKLIQFIRTSGSICSRS
;
A
#
# COMPACT_ATOMS: atom_id res chain seq x y z
N MET A 1 3.78 -27.11 8.20
CA MET A 1 2.38 -27.02 8.67
C MET A 1 2.22 -25.63 9.29
N ALA A 2 1.29 -24.81 8.80
CA ALA A 2 1.04 -23.51 9.43
C ALA A 2 0.49 -23.74 10.84
N LYS A 3 1.08 -23.10 11.86
CA LYS A 3 0.53 -23.15 13.22
C LYS A 3 -0.87 -22.52 13.17
N GLU A 4 -1.88 -23.26 13.62
CA GLU A 4 -3.22 -22.71 13.83
C GLU A 4 -3.10 -21.46 14.73
N GLY A 5 -3.74 -20.36 14.34
CA GLY A 5 -3.74 -19.10 15.11
C GLY A 5 -2.71 -18.03 14.72
N VAL A 6 -1.80 -18.29 13.77
CA VAL A 6 -0.77 -17.32 13.36
C VAL A 6 -1.12 -16.62 12.04
N ILE A 7 -1.07 -15.28 12.03
CA ILE A 7 -1.17 -14.50 10.80
C ILE A 7 0.16 -14.59 10.04
N SER A 8 0.10 -14.99 8.77
CA SER A 8 1.32 -15.18 7.95
C SER A 8 1.99 -13.88 7.52
N VAL A 9 1.23 -12.80 7.37
CA VAL A 9 1.74 -11.50 6.93
C VAL A 9 1.40 -10.43 7.98
N CYS A 10 2.42 -9.89 8.61
CA CYS A 10 2.29 -8.79 9.53
C CYS A 10 3.12 -7.62 9.02
N GLY A 11 2.45 -6.73 8.28
CA GLY A 11 3.09 -5.67 7.55
C GLY A 11 2.92 -4.30 8.19
N PHE A 12 3.84 -3.39 7.87
CA PHE A 12 3.70 -1.95 8.10
C PHE A 12 3.88 -1.20 6.77
N LEU A 13 3.08 -0.17 6.55
CA LEU A 13 3.21 0.73 5.40
C LEU A 13 3.90 2.01 5.83
N ILE A 14 5.05 2.30 5.21
CA ILE A 14 5.80 3.55 5.35
C ILE A 14 5.61 4.42 4.11
N HIS A 15 5.59 5.74 4.30
CA HIS A 15 5.51 6.72 3.22
C HIS A 15 6.83 7.46 3.06
N ILE A 16 7.45 7.36 1.88
CA ILE A 16 8.48 8.31 1.45
C ILE A 16 7.79 9.62 1.08
N SER A 17 6.69 9.52 0.32
CA SER A 17 5.72 10.59 0.13
C SER A 17 4.35 9.98 -0.14
N HIS A 18 3.30 10.80 -0.16
CA HIS A 18 1.94 10.36 -0.38
C HIS A 18 1.06 11.50 -0.93
N TYR A 19 -0.12 11.14 -1.44
CA TYR A 19 -1.12 12.07 -1.92
C TYR A 19 -2.50 11.60 -1.49
N ASP A 20 -3.18 12.44 -0.70
CA ASP A 20 -4.59 12.32 -0.35
C ASP A 20 -5.11 13.75 -0.04
N PRO A 21 -6.43 13.97 0.12
CA PRO A 21 -6.96 15.32 0.39
C PRO A 21 -6.41 16.00 1.65
N THR A 22 -5.98 15.25 2.65
CA THR A 22 -5.35 15.75 3.88
C THR A 22 -3.88 16.09 3.64
N TRP A 23 -3.12 15.19 3.01
CA TRP A 23 -1.71 15.38 2.69
C TRP A 23 -1.51 16.55 1.72
N CYS A 24 -2.39 16.69 0.72
CA CYS A 24 -2.36 17.77 -0.26
C CYS A 24 -2.42 19.18 0.37
N LYS A 25 -3.10 19.34 1.51
CA LYS A 25 -3.19 20.63 2.22
C LYS A 25 -1.83 21.18 2.65
N VAL A 26 -0.84 20.31 2.80
CA VAL A 26 0.50 20.68 3.28
C VAL A 26 1.61 20.29 2.32
N LYS A 27 1.27 19.83 1.10
CA LYS A 27 2.20 19.28 0.12
C LYS A 27 3.31 20.25 -0.27
N SER A 28 2.99 21.53 -0.43
CA SER A 28 3.95 22.58 -0.79
C SER A 28 5.05 22.82 0.26
N ARG A 29 4.81 22.38 1.50
CA ARG A 29 5.72 22.47 2.65
C ARG A 29 6.11 21.10 3.21
N GLU A 30 5.87 20.03 2.46
CA GLU A 30 6.28 18.68 2.85
C GLU A 30 7.79 18.64 3.06
N LYS A 31 8.22 18.02 4.16
CA LYS A 31 9.64 17.82 4.44
C LYS A 31 10.10 16.54 3.73
N PRO A 32 11.37 16.48 3.30
CA PRO A 32 11.95 15.24 2.79
C PRO A 32 11.78 14.07 3.75
N PHE A 33 11.72 12.87 3.19
CA PHE A 33 11.75 11.61 3.94
C PHE A 33 13.00 11.53 4.84
N ASP A 34 12.78 11.20 6.11
CA ASP A 34 13.86 11.04 7.08
C ASP A 34 14.34 9.58 7.07
N LEU A 35 15.55 9.38 6.53
CA LEU A 35 16.14 8.04 6.36
C LEU A 35 16.49 7.40 7.70
N ASP A 36 17.09 8.14 8.63
CA ASP A 36 17.47 7.61 9.95
C ASP A 36 16.24 7.07 10.70
N LEU A 37 15.12 7.81 10.66
CA LEU A 37 13.85 7.33 11.19
C LEU A 37 13.31 6.12 10.43
N GLY A 38 13.44 6.08 9.10
CA GLY A 38 13.07 4.93 8.29
C GLY A 38 13.82 3.65 8.71
N LEU A 39 15.13 3.77 8.95
CA LEU A 39 15.96 2.68 9.44
C LEU A 39 15.56 2.25 10.86
N GLU A 40 15.29 3.20 11.75
CA GLU A 40 14.79 2.91 13.11
C GLU A 40 13.43 2.20 13.09
N ILE A 41 12.54 2.58 12.17
CA ILE A 41 11.25 1.93 11.96
C ILE A 41 11.45 0.46 11.61
N ILE A 42 12.37 0.14 10.70
CA ILE A 42 12.66 -1.25 10.31
C ILE A 42 13.22 -2.06 11.49
N ASP A 43 14.14 -1.48 12.25
CA ASP A 43 14.69 -2.13 13.45
C ASP A 43 13.56 -2.42 14.45
N THR A 44 12.67 -1.44 14.68
CA THR A 44 11.50 -1.59 15.56
C THR A 44 10.51 -2.63 15.03
N MET A 45 10.29 -2.69 13.72
CA MET A 45 9.46 -3.72 13.07
C MET A 45 10.01 -5.11 13.37
N SER A 46 11.33 -5.29 13.23
CA SER A 46 12.02 -6.55 13.51
C SER A 46 11.90 -6.94 14.99
N GLU A 47 12.10 -6.00 15.92
CA GLU A 47 11.96 -6.21 17.37
C GLU A 47 10.57 -6.75 17.76
N VAL A 48 9.52 -6.31 17.07
CA VAL A 48 8.14 -6.74 17.36
C VAL A 48 7.61 -7.80 16.42
N GLY A 49 8.46 -8.39 15.57
CA GLY A 49 8.11 -9.53 14.72
C GLY A 49 7.23 -9.22 13.52
N LEU A 50 7.24 -7.98 13.01
CA LEU A 50 6.67 -7.67 11.70
C LEU A 50 7.60 -8.18 10.61
N ASN A 51 7.03 -8.68 9.52
CA ASN A 51 7.77 -9.42 8.49
C ASN A 51 7.59 -8.87 7.07
N LEU A 52 6.84 -7.78 6.90
CA LEU A 52 6.60 -7.16 5.60
C LEU A 52 6.61 -5.62 5.71
N LEU A 53 7.33 -4.96 4.81
CA LEU A 53 7.38 -3.51 4.67
C LEU A 53 6.78 -3.11 3.33
N VAL A 54 5.66 -2.39 3.35
CA VAL A 54 5.13 -1.72 2.16
C VAL A 54 5.70 -0.31 2.10
N ILE A 55 6.31 0.08 0.98
CA ILE A 55 6.94 1.41 0.82
C ILE A 55 6.17 2.21 -0.23
N ASP A 56 5.44 3.24 0.21
CA ASP A 56 4.79 4.20 -0.68
C ASP A 56 5.81 5.20 -1.21
N CYS A 57 6.24 4.99 -2.46
CA CYS A 57 7.33 5.74 -3.07
C CYS A 57 6.85 7.07 -3.64
N ALA A 58 5.73 7.07 -4.37
CA ALA A 58 5.16 8.24 -5.05
C ALA A 58 6.24 9.02 -5.83
N ASP A 59 6.27 10.35 -5.78
CA ASP A 59 7.36 11.21 -6.26
C ASP A 59 8.36 11.58 -5.14
N GLY A 60 8.36 10.78 -4.06
CA GLY A 60 9.25 10.96 -2.92
C GLY A 60 10.71 10.62 -3.22
N VAL A 61 10.98 9.82 -4.26
CA VAL A 61 12.33 9.46 -4.71
C VAL A 61 12.62 10.01 -6.10
N ARG A 62 13.90 10.28 -6.38
CA ARG A 62 14.32 10.79 -7.68
C ARG A 62 14.50 9.64 -8.68
N TYR A 63 13.54 9.49 -9.58
CA TYR A 63 13.62 8.57 -10.71
C TYR A 63 14.62 9.07 -11.76
N LYS A 64 15.48 8.18 -12.24
CA LYS A 64 16.39 8.42 -13.36
C LYS A 64 15.63 8.41 -14.69
N SER A 65 14.65 7.53 -14.83
CA SER A 65 13.80 7.44 -16.03
C SER A 65 12.96 8.71 -16.24
N HIS A 66 12.49 9.32 -15.15
CA HIS A 66 11.58 10.47 -15.17
C HIS A 66 11.98 11.55 -14.14
N PRO A 67 13.09 12.28 -14.38
CA PRO A 67 13.60 13.31 -13.47
C PRO A 67 12.62 14.48 -13.27
N GLU A 68 11.68 14.70 -14.19
CA GLU A 68 10.62 15.72 -14.12
C GLU A 68 9.60 15.47 -13.00
N LEU A 69 9.51 14.25 -12.45
CA LEU A 69 8.65 13.96 -11.30
C LEU A 69 9.17 14.59 -10.00
N ALA A 70 10.46 14.95 -9.94
CA ALA A 70 11.06 15.48 -8.73
C ALA A 70 10.35 16.74 -8.21
N ARG A 71 10.25 16.81 -6.89
CA ARG A 71 9.70 17.92 -6.09
C ARG A 71 10.74 18.39 -5.09
N LYS A 72 10.42 19.46 -4.37
CA LYS A 72 11.30 20.04 -3.34
C LYS A 72 11.66 19.07 -2.22
N TYR A 73 10.79 18.11 -1.91
CA TYR A 73 10.98 17.11 -0.86
C TYR A 73 11.60 15.80 -1.37
N THR A 74 11.74 15.62 -2.69
CA THR A 74 12.23 14.37 -3.29
C THR A 74 13.65 14.08 -2.84
N VAL A 75 13.87 12.89 -2.29
CA VAL A 75 15.18 12.40 -1.86
C VAL A 75 15.88 11.61 -2.98
N PRO A 76 17.21 11.42 -2.92
CA PRO A 76 17.92 10.53 -3.82
C PRO A 76 17.39 9.09 -3.74
N MET A 77 17.44 8.34 -4.86
CA MET A 77 17.04 6.93 -4.91
C MET A 77 17.84 6.05 -3.93
N THR A 78 19.05 6.45 -3.57
CA THR A 78 19.88 5.75 -2.58
C THR A 78 19.23 5.65 -1.20
N HIS A 79 18.34 6.59 -0.83
CA HIS A 79 17.59 6.49 0.42
C HIS A 79 16.63 5.29 0.41
N LEU A 80 15.99 5.02 -0.73
CA LEU A 80 15.14 3.84 -0.89
C LEU A 80 15.98 2.57 -0.87
N GLU A 81 17.13 2.58 -1.55
CA GLU A 81 18.06 1.44 -1.55
C GLU A 81 18.55 1.09 -0.14
N GLU A 82 18.95 2.07 0.67
CA GLU A 82 19.37 1.86 2.06
C GLU A 82 18.24 1.32 2.94
N LEU A 83 17.01 1.85 2.77
CA LEU A 83 15.82 1.36 3.46
C LEU A 83 15.52 -0.11 3.09
N VAL A 84 15.62 -0.46 1.80
CA VAL A 84 15.41 -1.82 1.29
C VAL A 84 16.47 -2.77 1.85
N ASN A 85 17.74 -2.37 1.82
CA ASN A 85 18.84 -3.19 2.32
C ASN A 85 18.68 -3.49 3.81
N ARG A 86 18.34 -2.48 4.62
CA ARG A 86 18.07 -2.68 6.05
C ARG A 86 16.89 -3.63 6.30
N ALA A 87 15.81 -3.52 5.52
CA ALA A 87 14.68 -4.45 5.64
C ALA A 87 15.10 -5.89 5.33
N GLN A 88 15.87 -6.10 4.27
CA GLN A 88 16.38 -7.41 3.88
C GLN A 88 17.33 -8.02 4.92
N GLU A 89 18.21 -7.21 5.52
CA GLU A 89 19.10 -7.63 6.63
C GLU A 89 18.31 -8.15 7.84
N LYS A 90 17.08 -7.65 8.05
CA LYS A 90 16.17 -8.06 9.12
C LYS A 90 15.18 -9.17 8.70
N ASP A 91 15.35 -9.74 7.51
CA ASP A 91 14.42 -10.68 6.86
C ASP A 91 12.96 -10.15 6.78
N ILE A 92 12.82 -8.84 6.60
CA ILE A 92 11.54 -8.18 6.33
C ILE A 92 11.36 -8.10 4.81
N GLU A 93 10.29 -8.71 4.31
CA GLU A 93 9.94 -8.69 2.89
C GLU A 93 9.55 -7.27 2.46
N VAL A 94 10.14 -6.77 1.37
CA VAL A 94 9.80 -5.44 0.83
C VAL A 94 8.75 -5.54 -0.28
N VAL A 95 7.77 -4.65 -0.23
CA VAL A 95 6.73 -4.46 -1.25
C VAL A 95 6.67 -2.99 -1.67
N PRO A 96 7.15 -2.61 -2.86
CA PRO A 96 6.96 -1.26 -3.35
C PRO A 96 5.48 -0.97 -3.63
N LYS A 97 5.10 0.29 -3.45
CA LYS A 97 3.77 0.81 -3.72
C LYS A 97 3.82 2.09 -4.56
N LEU A 98 2.95 2.13 -5.56
CA LEU A 98 2.51 3.32 -6.29
C LEU A 98 0.98 3.31 -6.35
N ASN A 99 0.32 4.46 -6.33
CA ASN A 99 -1.14 4.52 -6.38
C ASN A 99 -1.64 4.99 -7.75
N PHE A 100 -2.30 4.12 -8.50
CA PHE A 100 -2.79 4.40 -9.85
C PHE A 100 -4.28 4.80 -9.91
N SER A 101 -4.90 5.10 -8.76
CA SER A 101 -6.28 5.56 -8.68
C SER A 101 -6.50 6.92 -9.36
N GLN A 102 -7.47 6.99 -10.28
CA GLN A 102 -7.82 8.23 -10.98
C GLN A 102 -8.98 8.91 -10.26
N SER A 103 -8.68 10.03 -9.62
CA SER A 103 -9.65 10.77 -8.82
C SER A 103 -9.24 12.21 -8.65
N ARG A 104 -9.97 13.14 -9.25
CA ARG A 104 -9.84 14.58 -9.00
C ARG A 104 -10.16 14.96 -7.54
N HIS A 105 -10.90 14.11 -6.83
CA HIS A 105 -11.26 14.35 -5.43
C HIS A 105 -10.16 13.90 -4.47
N HIS A 106 -9.67 12.67 -4.64
CA HIS A 106 -8.71 12.06 -3.72
C HIS A 106 -7.25 12.30 -4.10
N GLN A 107 -6.97 12.63 -5.37
CA GLN A 107 -5.66 13.07 -5.87
C GLN A 107 -4.54 12.04 -5.70
N HIS A 108 -4.86 10.76 -5.49
CA HIS A 108 -3.87 9.70 -5.31
C HIS A 108 -2.83 9.61 -6.43
N ASN A 109 -3.22 9.85 -7.68
CA ASN A 109 -2.33 9.79 -8.86
C ASN A 109 -1.50 11.07 -9.09
N ASP A 110 -1.61 12.09 -8.23
CA ASP A 110 -0.89 13.36 -8.39
C ASP A 110 0.63 13.25 -8.23
N TRP A 111 1.11 12.15 -7.64
CA TRP A 111 2.54 11.82 -7.65
C TRP A 111 3.09 11.71 -9.06
N PHE A 112 2.24 11.40 -10.03
CA PHE A 112 2.67 11.15 -11.39
C PHE A 112 2.79 12.42 -12.25
N ARG A 113 2.66 13.62 -11.66
CA ARG A 113 2.78 14.91 -12.36
C ARG A 113 4.12 15.07 -13.11
N PRO A 114 4.14 15.49 -14.38
CA PRO A 114 3.00 16.06 -15.12
C PRO A 114 2.14 15.02 -15.87
N HIS A 115 2.47 13.74 -15.77
CA HIS A 115 1.82 12.65 -16.53
C HIS A 115 0.48 12.21 -15.93
N ASN A 116 0.13 12.67 -14.73
CA ASN A 116 -1.17 12.42 -14.08
C ASN A 116 -2.36 12.95 -14.91
N ASP A 117 -2.15 13.94 -15.77
CA ASP A 117 -3.18 14.48 -16.68
C ASP A 117 -3.48 13.52 -17.86
N LEU A 118 -2.59 12.55 -18.12
CA LEU A 118 -2.87 11.46 -19.06
C LEU A 118 -3.85 10.48 -18.42
N PHE A 119 -4.90 10.11 -19.16
CA PHE A 119 -5.95 9.22 -18.68
C PHE A 119 -5.86 7.86 -19.37
N ASP A 120 -5.12 6.93 -18.75
CA ASP A 120 -4.99 5.52 -19.15
C ASP A 120 -4.64 5.25 -20.63
N ASN A 121 -4.05 6.23 -21.31
CA ASN A 121 -3.58 6.06 -22.68
C ASN A 121 -2.23 5.34 -22.73
N ASP A 122 -1.78 4.96 -23.92
CA ASP A 122 -0.54 4.20 -24.07
C ASP A 122 0.69 4.93 -23.51
N ASN A 123 0.71 6.26 -23.60
CA ASN A 123 1.80 7.05 -23.05
C ASN A 123 1.82 7.02 -21.51
N TYR A 124 0.64 7.13 -20.86
CA TYR A 124 0.51 6.98 -19.41
C TYR A 124 1.08 5.65 -18.95
N TRP A 125 0.67 4.55 -19.60
CA TRP A 125 1.10 3.22 -19.21
C TRP A 125 2.57 2.94 -19.51
N ARG A 126 3.10 3.43 -20.63
CA ARG A 126 4.53 3.30 -20.95
C ARG A 126 5.39 3.89 -19.83
N ILE A 127 5.11 5.14 -19.46
CA ILE A 127 5.83 5.86 -18.39
C ILE A 127 5.61 5.18 -17.04
N ALA A 128 4.39 4.74 -16.74
CA ALA A 128 4.10 4.04 -15.49
C ALA A 128 4.93 2.75 -15.36
N PHE A 129 5.07 1.98 -16.44
CA PHE A 129 5.89 0.76 -16.43
C PHE A 129 7.39 1.04 -16.40
N GLU A 130 7.88 2.11 -17.04
CA GLU A 130 9.27 2.58 -16.90
C GLU A 130 9.62 2.86 -15.43
N ILE A 131 8.72 3.49 -14.68
CA ILE A 131 8.89 3.76 -13.25
C ILE A 131 8.77 2.48 -12.41
N ILE A 132 7.77 1.62 -12.70
CA ILE A 132 7.61 0.33 -12.01
C ILE A 132 8.89 -0.50 -12.16
N ASP A 133 9.50 -0.54 -13.35
CA ASP A 133 10.75 -1.27 -13.61
C ASP A 133 11.90 -0.71 -12.78
N GLU A 134 12.05 0.62 -12.73
CA GLU A 134 13.09 1.27 -11.93
C GLU A 134 12.92 0.96 -10.43
N ILE A 135 11.69 1.01 -9.91
CA ILE A 135 11.42 0.67 -8.51
C ILE A 135 11.67 -0.82 -8.23
N ILE A 136 11.25 -1.73 -9.11
CA ILE A 136 11.50 -3.17 -8.96
C ILE A 136 13.00 -3.45 -8.90
N GLN A 137 13.79 -2.78 -9.74
CA GLN A 137 15.25 -2.93 -9.74
C GLN A 137 15.87 -2.56 -8.39
N VAL A 138 15.40 -1.49 -7.75
CA VAL A 138 15.91 -1.03 -6.45
C VAL A 138 15.35 -1.86 -5.29
N CYS A 139 14.03 -2.02 -5.22
CA CYS A 139 13.36 -2.70 -4.10
C CYS A 139 13.59 -4.22 -4.09
N ARG A 140 13.85 -4.81 -5.26
CA ARG A 140 14.01 -6.27 -5.44
C ARG A 140 12.92 -7.06 -4.71
N PRO A 141 11.62 -6.75 -4.93
CA PRO A 141 10.53 -7.40 -4.20
C PRO A 141 10.50 -8.90 -4.48
N ARG A 142 10.23 -9.70 -3.45
CA ARG A 142 10.23 -11.17 -3.58
C ARG A 142 9.05 -11.69 -4.41
N ARG A 143 7.86 -11.10 -4.26
CA ARG A 143 6.63 -11.62 -4.87
C ARG A 143 5.48 -10.63 -5.00
N TYR A 144 5.56 -9.43 -4.47
CA TYR A 144 4.44 -8.49 -4.46
C TYR A 144 4.80 -7.09 -4.96
N PHE A 145 3.84 -6.43 -5.58
CA PHE A 145 3.82 -5.00 -5.85
C PHE A 145 2.43 -4.46 -5.54
N HIS A 146 2.34 -3.33 -4.83
CA HIS A 146 1.07 -2.72 -4.46
C HIS A 146 0.72 -1.58 -5.41
N ILE A 147 -0.43 -1.66 -6.08
CA ILE A 147 -0.84 -0.69 -7.12
C ILE A 147 -1.85 0.36 -6.64
N GLY A 148 -2.29 0.25 -5.39
CA GLY A 148 -3.23 1.20 -4.79
C GLY A 148 -4.64 0.88 -5.26
N MET A 149 -5.20 1.77 -6.09
CA MET A 149 -6.53 1.69 -6.71
C MET A 149 -7.71 1.97 -5.76
N ASP A 150 -7.45 2.49 -4.55
CA ASP A 150 -8.46 2.99 -3.63
C ASP A 150 -9.04 4.32 -4.07
N GLU A 151 -10.28 4.59 -3.67
CA GLU A 151 -10.92 5.90 -3.80
C GLU A 151 -10.95 6.45 -5.25
N ASP A 152 -10.90 5.53 -6.22
CA ASP A 152 -10.97 5.82 -7.66
C ASP A 152 -12.35 6.38 -7.97
N HIS A 153 -12.38 7.57 -8.54
CA HIS A 153 -13.63 8.29 -8.82
C HIS A 153 -13.89 8.42 -10.32
N ASP A 154 -12.86 8.76 -11.09
CA ASP A 154 -13.05 9.29 -12.44
C ASP A 154 -13.19 8.19 -13.50
N ARG A 155 -12.70 6.96 -13.24
CA ARG A 155 -12.92 5.83 -14.16
C ARG A 155 -14.36 5.34 -14.09
N ALA A 156 -14.91 4.92 -15.24
CA ALA A 156 -16.06 4.03 -15.24
C ALA A 156 -15.69 2.65 -14.66
N HIS A 157 -16.70 1.85 -14.31
CA HIS A 157 -16.49 0.49 -13.78
C HIS A 157 -15.64 -0.40 -14.71
N SER A 158 -15.86 -0.34 -16.03
CA SER A 158 -15.07 -1.11 -17.00
C SER A 158 -13.62 -0.63 -17.06
N GLN A 159 -13.40 0.69 -17.12
CA GLN A 159 -12.07 1.29 -17.16
C GLN A 159 -11.26 0.98 -15.89
N TYR A 160 -11.91 1.01 -14.72
CA TYR A 160 -11.27 0.62 -13.45
C TYR A 160 -10.77 -0.84 -13.50
N ILE A 161 -11.59 -1.74 -14.03
CA ILE A 161 -11.23 -3.17 -14.18
C ILE A 161 -10.12 -3.34 -15.22
N GLU A 162 -10.21 -2.66 -16.36
CA GLU A 162 -9.19 -2.69 -17.42
C GLU A 162 -7.82 -2.18 -16.90
N ALA A 163 -7.80 -1.11 -16.11
CA ALA A 163 -6.59 -0.59 -15.47
C ALA A 163 -5.98 -1.61 -14.50
N ILE A 164 -6.78 -2.27 -13.65
CA ILE A 164 -6.30 -3.34 -12.76
C ILE A 164 -5.73 -4.50 -13.57
N LEU A 165 -6.42 -4.95 -14.62
CA LEU A 165 -5.96 -6.05 -15.47
C LEU A 165 -4.64 -5.72 -16.18
N LYS A 166 -4.50 -4.49 -16.69
CA LYS A 166 -3.27 -4.04 -17.35
C LYS A 166 -2.08 -4.04 -16.39
N LEU A 167 -2.26 -3.46 -15.20
CA LEU A 167 -1.23 -3.46 -14.15
C LEU A 167 -0.91 -4.87 -13.66
N GLN A 168 -1.92 -5.71 -13.44
CA GLN A 168 -1.72 -7.09 -12.99
C GLN A 168 -0.99 -7.94 -14.04
N SER A 169 -1.34 -7.82 -15.32
CA SER A 169 -0.63 -8.52 -16.40
C SER A 169 0.83 -8.09 -16.48
N GLY A 170 1.09 -6.77 -16.48
CA GLY A 170 2.46 -6.25 -16.54
C GLY A 170 3.31 -6.64 -15.33
N LEU A 171 2.73 -6.68 -14.13
CA LEU A 171 3.42 -7.17 -12.93
C LEU A 171 3.66 -8.68 -12.97
N LYS A 172 2.72 -9.45 -13.52
CA LYS A 172 2.86 -10.90 -13.69
C LYS A 172 3.99 -11.26 -14.65
N GLU A 173 4.17 -10.50 -15.73
CA GLU A 173 5.33 -10.64 -16.64
C GLU A 173 6.67 -10.43 -15.92
N ARG A 174 6.66 -9.61 -14.86
CA ARG A 174 7.81 -9.35 -13.97
C ARG A 174 7.90 -10.35 -12.82
N GLY A 175 7.08 -11.39 -12.82
CA GLY A 175 7.05 -12.43 -11.77
C GLY A 175 6.43 -11.98 -10.45
N LEU A 176 5.71 -10.86 -10.42
CA LEU A 176 5.11 -10.29 -9.21
C LEU A 176 3.60 -10.45 -9.20
N ARG A 177 3.06 -10.71 -8.00
CA ARG A 177 1.62 -10.66 -7.73
C ARG A 177 1.21 -9.24 -7.33
N THR A 178 0.00 -8.88 -7.73
CA THR A 178 -0.56 -7.56 -7.44
C THR A 178 -1.25 -7.51 -6.08
N ILE A 179 -1.07 -6.41 -5.37
CA ILE A 179 -1.84 -6.04 -4.17
C ILE A 179 -2.66 -4.79 -4.47
N ILE A 180 -3.94 -4.81 -4.10
CA ILE A 180 -4.84 -3.65 -4.20
C ILE A 180 -5.51 -3.35 -2.87
N TRP A 181 -5.87 -2.09 -2.66
CA TRP A 181 -6.84 -1.72 -1.63
C TRP A 181 -8.24 -2.15 -2.05
N ASN A 182 -9.07 -2.51 -1.07
CA ASN A 182 -10.47 -2.86 -1.29
C ASN A 182 -11.37 -1.89 -0.52
N ASP A 183 -12.19 -1.13 -1.24
CA ASP A 183 -13.06 -0.07 -0.70
C ASP A 183 -14.44 -0.57 -0.27
N SER A 184 -14.74 -1.86 -0.41
CA SER A 184 -16.12 -2.38 -0.34
C SER A 184 -16.80 -2.28 1.03
N SER A 185 -16.07 -1.88 2.07
CA SER A 185 -16.57 -1.55 3.41
C SER A 185 -17.29 -0.20 3.48
N HIS A 186 -17.09 0.66 2.48
CA HIS A 186 -17.56 2.03 2.52
C HIS A 186 -18.95 2.22 1.90
N GLY A 187 -19.56 3.37 2.21
CA GLY A 187 -20.87 3.75 1.70
C GLY A 187 -21.02 5.28 1.69
N GLY A 188 -22.26 5.76 1.55
CA GLY A 188 -22.54 7.19 1.50
C GLY A 188 -21.77 7.88 0.36
N LYS A 189 -20.99 8.91 0.69
CA LYS A 189 -20.17 9.64 -0.31
C LYS A 189 -19.09 8.78 -0.97
N MET A 190 -18.70 7.67 -0.34
CA MET A 190 -17.71 6.72 -0.84
C MET A 190 -18.34 5.50 -1.53
N LEU A 191 -19.66 5.49 -1.72
CA LEU A 191 -20.38 4.36 -2.33
C LEU A 191 -19.84 4.03 -3.73
N VAL A 192 -19.49 5.05 -4.52
CA VAL A 192 -18.93 4.85 -5.87
C VAL A 192 -17.65 4.02 -5.87
N HIS A 193 -16.79 4.17 -4.85
CA HIS A 193 -15.54 3.40 -4.71
C HIS A 193 -15.83 1.96 -4.28
N ALA A 194 -16.77 1.80 -3.34
CA ALA A 194 -17.23 0.48 -2.90
C ALA A 194 -17.87 -0.30 -4.06
N GLU A 195 -18.71 0.34 -4.88
CA GLU A 195 -19.32 -0.28 -6.07
C GLU A 195 -18.27 -0.72 -7.09
N LYS A 196 -17.26 0.10 -7.36
CA LYS A 196 -16.14 -0.29 -8.23
C LYS A 196 -15.40 -1.52 -7.72
N SER A 197 -15.07 -1.56 -6.41
CA SER A 197 -14.46 -2.73 -5.78
C SER A 197 -15.35 -3.98 -5.94
N LEU A 198 -16.64 -3.88 -5.64
CA LEU A 198 -17.60 -4.99 -5.73
C LEU A 198 -17.79 -5.52 -7.16
N VAL A 199 -17.77 -4.65 -8.16
CA VAL A 199 -17.85 -5.06 -9.57
C VAL A 199 -16.52 -5.68 -10.03
N ALA A 200 -15.38 -5.12 -9.60
CA ALA A 200 -14.06 -5.62 -9.93
C ALA A 200 -13.80 -7.01 -9.33
N GLU A 201 -14.18 -7.24 -8.06
CA GLU A 201 -14.09 -8.54 -7.36
C GLU A 201 -14.61 -9.71 -8.22
N LYS A 202 -15.67 -9.48 -9.00
CA LYS A 202 -16.29 -10.51 -9.88
C LYS A 202 -15.51 -10.81 -11.15
N LYS A 203 -14.61 -9.92 -11.59
CA LYS A 203 -13.95 -9.97 -12.91
C LYS A 203 -12.43 -10.10 -12.85
N ILE A 204 -11.80 -9.60 -11.78
CA ILE A 204 -10.34 -9.59 -11.66
C ILE A 204 -9.80 -10.97 -11.22
N PRO A 205 -8.55 -11.32 -11.61
CA PRO A 205 -7.88 -12.54 -11.21
C PRO A 205 -7.81 -12.74 -9.69
N LYS A 206 -8.00 -13.98 -9.23
CA LYS A 206 -8.01 -14.33 -7.79
C LYS A 206 -6.62 -14.42 -7.16
N ASP A 207 -5.56 -14.34 -7.95
CA ASP A 207 -4.18 -14.24 -7.46
C ASP A 207 -3.84 -12.83 -6.91
N ILE A 208 -4.67 -11.82 -7.19
CA ILE A 208 -4.58 -10.48 -6.61
C ILE A 208 -4.89 -10.54 -5.10
N VAL A 209 -4.04 -9.91 -4.29
CA VAL A 209 -4.28 -9.75 -2.85
C VAL A 209 -5.20 -8.55 -2.61
N GLN A 210 -6.27 -8.78 -1.85
CA GLN A 210 -7.23 -7.75 -1.44
C GLN A 210 -6.88 -7.25 -0.04
N VAL A 211 -6.53 -5.97 0.09
CA VAL A 211 -6.32 -5.33 1.39
C VAL A 211 -7.57 -4.55 1.77
N LEU A 212 -8.43 -5.16 2.58
CA LEU A 212 -9.66 -4.54 3.05
C LEU A 212 -9.35 -3.54 4.15
N TRP A 213 -9.70 -2.27 3.92
CA TRP A 213 -9.47 -1.20 4.89
C TRP A 213 -10.79 -0.66 5.45
N ASP A 214 -10.83 -0.46 6.76
CA ASP A 214 -11.87 0.31 7.46
C ASP A 214 -11.33 0.66 8.85
N TYR A 215 -11.17 1.95 9.10
CA TYR A 215 -10.58 2.47 10.34
C TYR A 215 -11.61 2.67 11.45
N SER A 216 -12.90 2.45 11.16
CA SER A 216 -14.00 2.53 12.11
C SER A 216 -14.28 1.17 12.73
N ASN A 217 -14.58 0.17 11.90
CA ASN A 217 -15.08 -1.12 12.35
C ASN A 217 -14.45 -2.29 11.60
N VAL A 218 -14.42 -3.46 12.25
CA VAL A 218 -14.07 -4.72 11.57
C VAL A 218 -15.21 -5.15 10.65
N GLN A 219 -14.88 -5.78 9.53
CA GLN A 219 -15.84 -6.13 8.47
C GLN A 219 -15.97 -7.65 8.21
N PRO A 220 -16.46 -8.46 9.18
CA PRO A 220 -16.54 -9.92 9.07
C PRO A 220 -17.21 -10.44 7.79
N LYS A 221 -18.33 -9.82 7.40
CA LYS A 221 -19.11 -10.27 6.23
C LYS A 221 -18.33 -10.10 4.93
N ILE A 222 -17.55 -9.02 4.83
CA ILE A 222 -16.75 -8.70 3.65
C ILE A 222 -15.52 -9.60 3.59
N ILE A 223 -14.82 -9.79 4.72
CA ILE A 223 -13.69 -10.74 4.81
C ILE A 223 -14.14 -12.13 4.34
N ARG A 224 -15.27 -12.62 4.88
CA ARG A 224 -15.84 -13.91 4.49
C ARG A 224 -16.21 -13.99 3.00
N ARG A 225 -16.77 -12.91 2.43
CA ARG A 225 -17.10 -12.84 0.99
C ARG A 225 -15.84 -13.01 0.14
N LEU A 226 -14.83 -12.18 0.39
CA LEU A 226 -13.58 -12.17 -0.38
C LEU A 226 -12.86 -13.53 -0.33
N ILE A 227 -12.80 -14.15 0.86
CA ILE A 227 -12.21 -15.49 1.01
C ILE A 227 -13.02 -16.53 0.23
N LYS A 228 -14.36 -16.50 0.31
CA LYS A 228 -15.23 -17.43 -0.43
C LYS A 228 -15.07 -17.28 -1.95
N GLU A 229 -14.78 -16.07 -2.43
CA GLU A 229 -14.49 -15.80 -3.83
C GLU A 229 -13.09 -16.25 -4.28
N GLY A 230 -12.24 -16.71 -3.35
CA GLY A 230 -10.92 -17.26 -3.63
C GLY A 230 -9.77 -16.28 -3.51
N PHE A 231 -10.00 -15.05 -3.03
CA PHE A 231 -8.93 -14.07 -2.83
C PHE A 231 -8.09 -14.36 -1.59
N GLN A 232 -6.82 -14.00 -1.66
CA GLN A 232 -6.03 -13.76 -0.45
C GLN A 232 -6.42 -12.41 0.15
N VAL A 233 -6.79 -12.39 1.43
CA VAL A 233 -7.28 -11.18 2.11
C VAL A 233 -6.36 -10.77 3.24
N TRP A 234 -6.01 -9.48 3.25
CA TRP A 234 -5.36 -8.79 4.37
C TRP A 234 -6.30 -7.71 4.93
N GLY A 235 -6.19 -7.41 6.22
CA GLY A 235 -6.93 -6.30 6.85
C GLY A 235 -6.06 -5.08 7.12
N ALA A 236 -6.60 -3.88 6.95
CA ALA A 236 -5.96 -2.62 7.33
C ALA A 236 -6.79 -1.90 8.42
N PRO A 237 -6.47 -2.11 9.71
CA PRO A 237 -7.32 -1.74 10.85
C PRO A 237 -7.25 -0.26 11.28
N GLY A 238 -6.31 0.51 10.71
CA GLY A 238 -5.98 1.86 11.19
C GLY A 238 -5.09 1.84 12.46
N PRO A 239 -4.89 3.00 13.11
CA PRO A 239 -3.81 3.19 14.09
C PRO A 239 -4.15 2.77 15.53
N ASN A 240 -5.32 2.16 15.78
CA ASN A 240 -5.77 1.83 17.13
C ASN A 240 -5.52 0.35 17.47
N ALA A 241 -4.79 0.10 18.56
CA ALA A 241 -4.40 -1.25 18.99
C ALA A 241 -5.57 -2.20 19.29
N GLU A 242 -6.66 -1.70 19.89
CA GLU A 242 -7.87 -2.50 20.14
C GLU A 242 -8.54 -2.93 18.82
N LYS A 243 -8.56 -2.03 17.84
CA LYS A 243 -9.06 -2.34 16.49
C LYS A 243 -8.16 -3.34 15.79
N VAL A 244 -6.84 -3.21 15.91
CA VAL A 244 -5.87 -4.17 15.35
C VAL A 244 -6.14 -5.58 15.91
N LEU A 245 -6.41 -5.71 17.21
CA LEU A 245 -6.77 -6.99 17.82
C LEU A 245 -8.07 -7.57 17.23
N LYS A 246 -9.14 -6.76 17.15
CA LYS A 246 -10.42 -7.20 16.57
C LYS A 246 -10.29 -7.63 15.11
N TRP A 247 -9.50 -6.91 14.33
CA TRP A 247 -9.17 -7.27 12.95
C TRP A 247 -8.35 -8.55 12.86
N ARG A 248 -7.35 -8.73 13.73
CA ARG A 248 -6.56 -9.97 13.82
C ARG A 248 -7.46 -11.19 14.04
N GLU A 249 -8.34 -11.11 15.03
CA GLU A 249 -9.28 -12.19 15.36
C GLU A 249 -10.19 -12.53 14.18
N ALA A 250 -10.75 -11.51 13.51
CA ALA A 250 -11.59 -11.73 12.33
C ALA A 250 -10.82 -12.32 11.14
N ILE A 251 -9.62 -11.81 10.85
CA ILE A 251 -8.78 -12.33 9.77
C ILE A 251 -8.45 -13.80 10.01
N LEU A 252 -8.06 -14.19 11.23
CA LEU A 252 -7.80 -15.58 11.58
C LEU A 252 -9.06 -16.44 11.46
N HIS A 253 -10.17 -15.98 12.05
CA HIS A 253 -11.44 -16.73 12.07
C HIS A 253 -11.96 -17.07 10.67
N TYR A 254 -11.84 -16.13 9.72
CA TYR A 254 -12.31 -16.33 8.35
C TYR A 254 -11.23 -16.82 7.38
N GLY A 255 -10.02 -17.14 7.85
CA GLY A 255 -8.95 -17.72 7.03
C GLY A 255 -8.16 -16.71 6.16
N GLY A 256 -8.27 -15.41 6.46
CA GLY A 256 -7.40 -14.38 5.90
C GLY A 256 -5.93 -14.58 6.28
N LYS A 257 -5.03 -13.87 5.59
CA LYS A 257 -3.59 -14.17 5.61
C LYS A 257 -2.72 -13.07 6.19
N GLY A 258 -3.25 -11.87 6.37
CA GLY A 258 -2.42 -10.74 6.75
C GLY A 258 -3.13 -9.58 7.42
N LEU A 259 -2.32 -8.75 8.08
CA LEU A 259 -2.66 -7.40 8.45
C LEU A 259 -1.61 -6.45 7.89
N LEU A 260 -2.05 -5.28 7.43
CA LEU A 260 -1.21 -4.18 7.02
C LEU A 260 -1.49 -2.98 7.93
N LEU A 261 -0.54 -2.67 8.80
CA LEU A 261 -0.61 -1.55 9.70
C LEU A 261 -0.32 -0.25 8.94
N THR A 262 -1.25 0.70 9.00
CA THR A 262 -1.17 1.94 8.22
C THR A 262 -1.28 3.17 9.12
N MET A 263 -0.39 4.14 8.89
CA MET A 263 -0.50 5.49 9.41
C MET A 263 -0.19 6.49 8.30
N TRP A 264 -1.21 7.25 7.89
CA TRP A 264 -1.12 8.22 6.80
C TRP A 264 -0.46 9.54 7.26
N ILE A 265 0.80 9.46 7.64
CA ILE A 265 1.64 10.60 8.04
C ILE A 265 3.05 10.45 7.46
N PRO A 266 3.78 11.55 7.20
CA PRO A 266 5.14 11.48 6.66
C PRO A 266 6.11 10.87 7.68
N CYS A 267 7.04 10.05 7.19
CA CYS A 267 8.21 9.61 7.94
C CYS A 267 9.18 10.79 8.09
N SER A 268 8.96 11.57 9.15
CA SER A 268 9.78 12.72 9.53
C SER A 268 9.97 12.76 11.05
N LEU A 269 11.04 13.38 11.53
CA LEU A 269 11.35 13.44 12.97
C LEU A 269 10.20 13.94 13.83
N SER A 270 9.39 14.90 13.35
CA SER A 270 8.21 15.39 14.08
C SER A 270 7.15 14.32 14.35
N ASN A 271 7.14 13.24 13.56
CA ASN A 271 6.22 12.11 13.70
C ASN A 271 6.87 10.88 14.36
N ARG A 272 8.17 10.91 14.66
CA ARG A 272 8.95 9.78 15.20
C ARG A 272 8.23 9.08 16.35
N SER A 273 7.89 9.80 17.42
CA SER A 273 7.26 9.20 18.61
C SER A 273 5.92 8.52 18.28
N LYS A 274 5.14 9.07 17.35
CA LYS A 274 3.85 8.49 16.94
C LYS A 274 4.05 7.19 16.16
N LEU A 275 4.98 7.20 15.19
CA LEU A 275 5.28 6.03 14.35
C LEU A 275 5.86 4.88 15.17
N ILE A 276 6.89 5.15 15.98
CA ILE A 276 7.54 4.14 16.81
C ILE A 276 6.57 3.57 17.86
N GLN A 277 5.79 4.43 18.52
CA GLN A 277 4.79 3.97 19.50
C GLN A 277 3.72 3.09 18.86
N PHE A 278 3.25 3.45 17.65
CA PHE A 278 2.27 2.65 16.94
C PHE A 278 2.81 1.27 16.57
N ILE A 279 4.03 1.19 16.03
CA ILE A 279 4.67 -0.10 15.69
C ILE A 279 4.86 -0.94 16.95
N ARG A 280 5.35 -0.36 18.06
CA ARG A 280 5.54 -1.10 19.32
C ARG A 280 4.24 -1.68 19.88
N THR A 281 3.18 -0.87 19.88
CA THR A 281 1.89 -1.25 20.46
C THR A 281 1.07 -2.19 19.56
N SER A 282 0.97 -1.89 18.27
CA SER A 282 0.11 -2.61 17.33
C SER A 282 0.85 -3.72 16.58
N GLY A 283 2.15 -3.55 16.34
CA GLY A 283 2.98 -4.57 15.70
C GLY A 283 3.06 -5.85 16.53
N SER A 284 3.26 -5.71 17.84
CA SER A 284 3.24 -6.84 18.78
C SER A 284 1.87 -7.52 18.88
N ILE A 285 0.77 -6.86 18.53
CA ILE A 285 -0.56 -7.51 18.46
C ILE A 285 -0.65 -8.33 17.18
N CYS A 286 -0.19 -7.78 16.06
CA CYS A 286 -0.21 -8.47 14.77
C CYS A 286 0.56 -9.80 14.83
N SER A 287 1.81 -9.73 15.28
CA SER A 287 2.79 -10.83 15.23
C SER A 287 2.64 -11.88 16.33
N ARG A 288 1.72 -11.68 17.28
CA ARG A 288 1.42 -12.67 18.34
C ARG A 288 1.15 -14.03 17.71
N SER A 289 1.86 -15.04 18.20
CA SER A 289 1.56 -16.45 17.94
C SER A 289 0.32 -16.89 18.70
#